data_AF-A0A8B7UTN2-F1
#
_entry.id   AF-A0A8B7UTN2-F1
#
_cell.length_a   1.000
_cell.length_b   1.000
_cell.length_c   1.000
_cell.angle_alpha   90.00
_cell.angle_beta   90.00
_cell.angle_gamma   90.00
#
_symmetry.space_group_name_H-M   'P 1'
#
loop_
_entity.id
_entity.type
_entity.pdbx_description
1 polymer ?
#
loop_
_entity_poly.entity_id
_entity_poly.type
_entity_poly.pdbx_seq_one_letter_code
_entity_poly.pdbx_strand_id
1 'polypeptide(L)'
;MSLQFLQDTLDALFNIMMENSESETFDTLVFDALVFIIGLIADRKFQHFNPVLETYIKKHFSATLAYTKLTKVLRTYVDNAEKPGINDQLYKAMKALEYIFKFIVRSRILFNQ
;
A
#
# COMPACT_ATOMS: atom_id res chain seq x y z
N MET A 1 -9.82 10.90 -12.57
CA MET A 1 -10.06 10.03 -11.40
C MET A 1 -10.87 10.86 -10.40
N SER A 2 -12.07 10.42 -10.02
CA SER A 2 -12.85 11.11 -8.97
C SER A 2 -12.35 10.64 -7.60
N LEU A 3 -12.61 11.42 -6.55
CA LEU A 3 -12.33 11.05 -5.15
C LEU A 3 -12.87 9.65 -4.82
N GLN A 4 -14.08 9.35 -5.28
CA GLN A 4 -14.74 8.06 -5.11
C GLN A 4 -13.96 6.91 -5.76
N PHE A 5 -13.41 7.11 -6.97
CA PHE A 5 -12.71 6.03 -7.67
C PHE A 5 -11.46 5.56 -6.93
N LEU A 6 -10.65 6.49 -6.40
CA LEU A 6 -9.42 6.12 -5.68
C LEU A 6 -9.78 5.35 -4.40
N GLN A 7 -10.79 5.82 -3.67
CA GLN A 7 -11.29 5.14 -2.49
C GLN A 7 -11.76 3.72 -2.82
N ASP A 8 -12.68 3.56 -3.79
CA ASP A 8 -13.22 2.24 -4.17
C ASP A 8 -12.11 1.28 -4.61
N THR A 9 -11.11 1.80 -5.34
CA THR A 9 -9.95 1.02 -5.79
C THR A 9 -9.12 0.53 -4.61
N LEU A 10 -8.78 1.43 -3.68
CA LEU A 10 -7.98 1.08 -2.50
C LEU A 10 -8.73 0.14 -1.56
N ASP A 11 -10.03 0.36 -1.36
CA ASP A 11 -10.88 -0.53 -0.55
C ASP A 11 -10.92 -1.93 -1.16
N ALA A 12 -11.11 -2.06 -2.47
CA ALA A 12 -11.05 -3.35 -3.15
C ALA A 12 -9.69 -4.05 -2.98
N LEU A 13 -8.59 -3.32 -3.14
CA LEU A 13 -7.23 -3.86 -2.97
C LEU A 13 -7.00 -4.38 -1.55
N PHE A 14 -7.38 -3.61 -0.53
CA PHE A 14 -7.21 -4.03 0.85
C PHE A 14 -8.18 -5.17 1.22
N ASN A 15 -9.39 -5.19 0.69
CA ASN A 15 -10.30 -6.32 0.88
C ASN A 15 -9.70 -7.61 0.30
N ILE A 16 -9.13 -7.58 -0.91
CA ILE A 16 -8.44 -8.74 -1.50
C ILE A 16 -7.29 -9.23 -0.60
N MET A 17 -6.51 -8.31 -0.04
CA MET A 17 -5.42 -8.62 0.89
C MET A 17 -5.93 -9.24 2.20
N MET A 18 -7.14 -8.87 2.66
CA MET A 18 -7.74 -9.35 3.91
C MET A 18 -8.55 -10.65 3.76
N GLU A 19 -9.25 -10.85 2.64
CA GLU A 19 -10.05 -12.06 2.35
C GLU A 19 -9.20 -13.34 2.34
N ASN A 20 -7.91 -13.19 2.03
CA ASN A 20 -6.92 -14.27 2.06
C ASN A 20 -5.98 -14.13 3.27
N SER A 21 -6.50 -13.83 4.46
CA SER A 21 -5.65 -13.58 5.63
C SER A 21 -4.69 -14.75 5.97
N GLU A 22 -5.08 -16.00 5.67
CA GLU A 22 -4.26 -17.21 5.86
C GLU A 22 -3.33 -17.54 4.68
N SER A 23 -3.47 -16.83 3.56
CA SER A 23 -2.76 -17.10 2.32
C SER A 23 -2.04 -15.85 1.80
N GLU A 24 -0.74 -15.97 1.55
CA GLU A 24 0.10 -14.85 1.12
C GLU A 24 0.09 -14.65 -0.39
N THR A 25 -0.72 -15.43 -1.12
CA THR A 25 -0.76 -15.48 -2.58
C THR A 25 -0.91 -14.10 -3.22
N PHE A 26 -1.72 -13.22 -2.62
CA PHE A 26 -2.01 -11.90 -3.19
C PHE A 26 -1.27 -10.75 -2.50
N ASP A 27 -0.56 -10.99 -1.40
CA ASP A 27 0.01 -9.92 -0.58
C ASP A 27 1.03 -9.09 -1.38
N THR A 28 1.94 -9.76 -2.11
CA THR A 28 2.92 -9.11 -2.98
C THR A 28 2.25 -8.38 -4.14
N LEU A 29 1.23 -8.97 -4.75
CA LEU A 29 0.52 -8.36 -5.89
C LEU A 29 -0.24 -7.10 -5.49
N VAL A 30 -0.93 -7.13 -4.35
CA VAL A 30 -1.61 -5.95 -3.81
C VAL A 30 -0.60 -4.89 -3.39
N PHE A 31 0.51 -5.27 -2.75
CA PHE A 31 1.58 -4.34 -2.40
C PHE A 31 2.14 -3.62 -3.64
N ASP A 32 2.44 -4.37 -4.70
CA ASP A 32 2.94 -3.79 -5.96
C ASP A 32 1.91 -2.86 -6.61
N ALA A 33 0.62 -3.20 -6.56
CA ALA A 33 -0.46 -2.35 -7.04
C ALA A 33 -0.55 -1.03 -6.23
N LEU A 34 -0.40 -1.09 -4.91
CA LEU A 34 -0.35 0.10 -4.05
C LEU A 34 0.85 0.98 -4.38
N VAL A 35 2.04 0.39 -4.52
CA VAL A 35 3.26 1.12 -4.93
C VAL A 35 3.06 1.79 -6.28
N PHE A 36 2.43 1.10 -7.24
CA PHE A 36 2.11 1.67 -8.55
C PHE A 36 1.15 2.86 -8.44
N ILE A 37 0.04 2.74 -7.71
CA ILE A 37 -0.94 3.83 -7.51
C ILE A 37 -0.29 5.03 -6.83
N ILE A 38 0.50 4.80 -5.78
CA ILE A 38 1.23 5.87 -5.07
C ILE A 38 2.24 6.54 -6.02
N GLY A 39 2.96 5.75 -6.83
CA GLY A 39 3.89 6.25 -7.83
C GLY A 39 3.20 7.12 -8.89
N LEU A 40 1.99 6.75 -9.33
CA LEU A 40 1.17 7.58 -10.21
C LEU A 40 0.80 8.91 -9.54
N ILE A 41 0.38 8.90 -8.28
CA ILE A 41 -0.02 10.11 -7.54
C ILE A 41 1.18 11.04 -7.29
N ALA A 42 2.37 10.48 -7.08
CA ALA A 42 3.60 11.25 -6.90
C ALA A 42 4.06 12.00 -8.16
N ASP A 43 3.64 11.55 -9.36
CA ASP A 43 3.90 12.25 -10.62
C ASP A 43 3.25 13.65 -10.60
N ARG A 44 4.00 14.66 -11.08
CA ARG A 44 3.57 16.08 -11.16
C ARG A 44 2.18 16.25 -11.76
N LYS A 45 1.79 15.40 -12.71
CA LYS A 45 0.47 15.43 -13.35
C LYS A 45 -0.69 15.10 -12.39
N PHE A 46 -0.43 14.31 -11.34
CA PHE A 46 -1.45 13.76 -10.45
C PHE A 46 -1.32 14.20 -8.98
N GLN A 47 -0.41 15.11 -8.65
CA GLN A 47 -0.14 15.53 -7.26
C GLN A 47 -1.35 16.13 -6.53
N HIS A 48 -2.35 16.62 -7.26
CA HIS A 48 -3.62 17.07 -6.70
C HIS A 48 -4.44 15.95 -6.04
N PHE A 49 -4.07 14.68 -6.26
CA PHE A 49 -4.61 13.51 -5.55
C PHE A 49 -3.92 13.21 -4.21
N ASN A 50 -2.80 13.87 -3.86
CA ASN A 50 -2.17 13.67 -2.54
C ASN A 50 -3.16 13.93 -1.39
N PRO A 51 -3.90 15.05 -1.32
CA PRO A 51 -4.87 15.28 -0.25
C PRO A 51 -6.00 14.25 -0.21
N VAL A 52 -6.34 13.67 -1.36
CA VAL A 52 -7.35 12.62 -1.50
C VAL A 52 -6.85 11.33 -0.86
N LEU A 53 -5.61 10.92 -1.16
CA LEU A 53 -4.97 9.76 -0.54
C LEU A 53 -4.79 9.94 0.98
N GLU A 54 -4.38 11.13 1.44
CA GLU A 54 -4.30 11.46 2.88
C GLU A 54 -5.66 11.32 3.56
N THR A 55 -6.72 11.84 2.93
CA THR A 55 -8.08 11.77 3.46
C THR A 55 -8.55 10.33 3.55
N TYR A 56 -8.28 9.52 2.53
CA TYR A 56 -8.58 8.10 2.52
C TYR A 56 -7.92 7.38 3.72
N ILE A 57 -6.60 7.52 3.88
CA ILE A 57 -5.86 6.90 4.99
C ILE A 57 -6.44 7.33 6.34
N LYS A 58 -6.72 8.62 6.51
CA LYS A 58 -7.16 9.15 7.80
C LYS A 58 -8.60 8.78 8.14
N LYS A 59 -9.52 8.77 7.18
CA LYS A 59 -10.97 8.72 7.44
C LYS A 59 -11.67 7.45 6.97
N HIS A 60 -11.15 6.78 5.94
CA HIS A 60 -11.87 5.70 5.25
C HIS A 60 -11.20 4.34 5.40
N PHE A 61 -9.87 4.31 5.42
CA PHE A 61 -9.11 3.09 5.57
C PHE A 61 -9.45 2.35 6.87
N SER A 62 -9.72 1.04 6.75
CA SER A 62 -10.27 0.20 7.82
C SER A 62 -9.59 -1.18 7.97
N ALA A 63 -8.59 -1.51 7.15
CA ALA A 63 -7.94 -2.82 7.18
C ALA A 63 -6.98 -2.97 8.38
N THR A 64 -7.48 -3.53 9.49
CA THR A 64 -6.78 -3.64 10.79
C THR A 64 -5.58 -4.58 10.78
N LEU A 65 -5.55 -5.59 9.90
CA LEU A 65 -4.44 -6.55 9.80
C LEU A 65 -3.47 -6.28 8.65
N ALA A 66 -3.71 -5.24 7.84
CA ALA A 66 -2.85 -4.90 6.72
C ALA A 66 -1.40 -4.57 7.15
N TYR A 67 -1.17 -4.05 8.36
CA TYR A 67 0.19 -3.73 8.84
C TYR A 67 1.12 -4.94 8.83
N THR A 68 0.65 -6.15 9.17
CA THR A 68 1.49 -7.35 9.21
C THR A 68 1.90 -7.75 7.79
N LYS A 69 0.95 -7.81 6.87
CA LYS A 69 1.14 -8.19 5.47
C LYS A 69 2.01 -7.19 4.72
N LEU A 70 1.70 -5.88 4.81
CA LEU A 70 2.51 -4.82 4.18
C LEU A 70 3.96 -4.81 4.69
N THR A 71 4.14 -4.95 6.01
CA THR A 71 5.48 -5.00 6.61
C THR A 71 6.24 -6.24 6.17
N LYS A 72 5.56 -7.39 6.09
CA LYS A 72 6.15 -8.65 5.64
C LYS A 72 6.62 -8.56 4.18
N VAL A 73 5.80 -8.03 3.26
CA VAL A 73 6.21 -7.88 1.85
C VAL A 73 7.38 -6.90 1.73
N LEU A 74 7.31 -5.74 2.39
CA LEU A 74 8.41 -4.77 2.38
C LEU A 74 9.72 -5.38 2.91
N ARG A 75 9.65 -6.15 4.00
CA ARG A 75 10.81 -6.87 4.55
C ARG A 75 11.38 -7.86 3.54
N THR A 76 10.52 -8.63 2.87
CA THR A 76 10.95 -9.57 1.82
C THR A 76 11.72 -8.86 0.71
N TYR A 77 11.30 -7.66 0.28
CA TYR A 77 12.06 -6.90 -0.72
C TYR A 77 13.43 -6.44 -0.22
N VAL A 78 13.51 -5.99 1.04
CA VAL A 78 14.78 -5.59 1.66
C VAL A 78 15.73 -6.78 1.83
N ASP A 79 15.23 -7.90 2.38
CA ASP A 79 16.02 -9.11 2.64
C ASP A 79 16.53 -9.76 1.33
N ASN A 80 15.88 -9.48 0.20
CA ASN A 80 16.22 -10.02 -1.11
C ASN A 80 16.77 -8.95 -2.09
N ALA A 81 17.21 -7.79 -1.60
CA ALA A 81 17.62 -6.64 -2.43
C ALA A 81 18.76 -6.95 -3.42
N GLU A 82 19.59 -7.93 -3.11
CA GLU A 82 20.72 -8.39 -3.95
C GLU A 82 20.29 -9.30 -5.10
N LYS A 83 19.06 -9.85 -5.06
CA LYS A 83 18.56 -10.75 -6.11
C LYS A 83 18.20 -9.96 -7.37
N PRO A 84 18.62 -10.41 -8.56
CA PRO A 84 18.19 -9.83 -9.83
C PRO A 84 16.66 -9.77 -9.92
N GLY A 85 16.11 -8.63 -10.36
CA GLY A 85 14.66 -8.41 -10.48
C GLY A 85 14.00 -7.78 -9.25
N ILE A 86 14.45 -8.08 -8.02
CA ILE A 86 13.89 -7.50 -6.79
C ILE A 86 14.33 -6.04 -6.61
N ASN A 87 15.55 -5.69 -7.06
CA ASN A 87 16.09 -4.34 -6.89
C ASN A 87 15.18 -3.24 -7.47
N ASP A 88 14.58 -3.48 -8.65
CA ASP A 88 13.65 -2.52 -9.27
C ASP A 88 12.32 -2.40 -8.48
N GLN A 89 11.79 -3.52 -7.98
CA GLN A 89 10.59 -3.51 -7.11
C GLN A 89 10.87 -2.77 -5.81
N LEU A 90 12.02 -3.05 -5.16
CA LEU A 90 12.44 -2.37 -3.96
C LEU A 90 12.61 -0.86 -4.22
N TYR A 91 13.26 -0.47 -5.32
CA TYR A 91 13.43 0.93 -5.66
C TYR A 91 12.10 1.67 -5.84
N LYS A 92 11.12 1.04 -6.50
CA LYS A 92 9.75 1.59 -6.62
C LYS A 92 9.06 1.68 -5.26
N ALA A 93 9.16 0.65 -4.43
CA ALA A 93 8.61 0.64 -3.08
C ALA A 93 9.23 1.76 -2.22
N MET A 94 10.53 1.99 -2.33
CA MET A 94 11.22 3.07 -1.62
C MET A 94 10.74 4.47 -2.06
N LYS A 95 10.36 4.66 -3.33
CA LYS A 95 9.72 5.91 -3.77
C LYS A 95 8.32 6.13 -3.19
N ALA A 96 7.59 5.04 -2.93
CA ALA A 96 6.25 5.07 -2.34
C ALA A 96 6.27 4.99 -0.80
N LEU A 97 7.46 4.91 -0.18
CA LEU A 97 7.65 4.46 1.20
C LEU A 97 6.89 5.31 2.23
N GLU A 98 6.81 6.61 2.03
CA GLU A 98 6.08 7.52 2.91
C GLU A 98 4.62 7.08 3.07
N TYR A 99 3.92 6.83 1.96
CA TYR A 99 2.52 6.41 1.97
C TYR A 99 2.34 4.96 2.42
N ILE A 100 3.26 4.07 2.06
CA ILE A 100 3.26 2.69 2.59
C ILE A 100 3.35 2.70 4.12
N PHE A 101 4.23 3.51 4.71
CA PHE A 101 4.30 3.65 6.16
C PHE A 101 3.03 4.27 6.75
N LYS A 102 2.42 5.26 6.10
CA LYS A 102 1.13 5.81 6.57
C LYS A 102 0.05 4.73 6.65
N PHE A 103 -0.03 3.83 5.67
CA PHE A 103 -0.94 2.68 5.73
C PHE A 103 -0.59 1.71 6.87
N ILE A 104 0.69 1.35 7.03
CA ILE A 104 1.14 0.45 8.11
C ILE A 104 0.79 1.03 9.48
N VAL A 105 1.15 2.30 9.73
CA VAL A 105 0.89 3.00 10.99
C VAL A 105 -0.61 3.10 11.24
N ARG A 106 -1.39 3.50 10.23
CA ARG A 106 -2.85 3.61 10.37
C ARG A 106 -3.50 2.27 10.70
N SER A 107 -3.10 1.21 9.99
CA SER A 107 -3.58 -0.16 10.24
C SER A 107 -3.28 -0.60 11.66
N ARG A 108 -2.06 -0.32 12.15
CA ARG A 108 -1.66 -0.64 13.54
C ARG A 108 -2.44 0.14 14.58
N ILE A 109 -2.76 1.41 14.33
CA ILE A 109 -3.62 2.22 15.22
C ILE A 109 -5.02 1.61 15.29
N LEU A 110 -5.62 1.28 14.14
CA LEU A 110 -6.96 0.70 14.06
C LEU A 110 -7.04 -0.67 14.74
N PHE A 111 -5.99 -1.48 14.70
CA PHE A 111 -5.94 -2.76 15.41
C PHE A 111 -6.00 -2.62 16.94
N ASN A 112 -5.51 -1.50 17.49
CA ASN A 112 -5.50 -1.24 18.93
C ASN A 112 -6.75 -0.47 19.41
N GLN A 113 -7.72 -0.22 18.53
CA GLN A 113 -9.01 0.41 18.84
C GLN A 113 -10.07 -0.66 19.05
#